data_AF-A0A933NGZ6-F1
#
_entry.id   AF-A0A933NGZ6-F1
#
_cell.length_a   1.000
_cell.length_b   1.000
_cell.length_c   1.000
_cell.angle_alpha   90.00
_cell.angle_beta   90.00
_cell.angle_gamma   90.00
#
_symmetry.space_group_name_H-M   'P 1'
#
loop_
_entity.id
_entity.type
_entity.pdbx_description
1 polymer ?
#
loop_
_entity_poly.entity_id
_entity_poly.type
_entity_poly.pdbx_seq_one_letter_code
_entity_poly.pdbx_strand_id
1 'polypeptide(L)'
;VLDWYADIGRLLVAGPELPADRAIARGCERVEALVAALEIPRLSSWGVRDDDVERIVGLARSSSSMRGNPVALSDQQLIATLRSAV
;
A
#
# COMPACT_ATOMS: atom_id res chain seq x y z
N VAL A 1 7.41 0.20 -15.22
CA VAL A 1 7.10 0.75 -13.86
C VAL A 1 6.72 -0.33 -12.87
N LEU A 2 6.13 -1.46 -13.27
CA LEU A 2 5.81 -2.54 -12.30
C LEU A 2 6.92 -3.58 -12.15
N ASP A 3 7.91 -3.58 -13.03
CA ASP A 3 8.98 -4.59 -13.05
C ASP A 3 9.85 -4.58 -11.79
N TRP A 4 10.15 -3.40 -11.23
CA TRP A 4 10.88 -3.31 -9.96
C TRP A 4 10.07 -3.85 -8.77
N TYR A 5 8.73 -3.76 -8.81
CA TYR A 5 7.88 -4.41 -7.81
C TYR A 5 7.90 -5.93 -7.94
N ALA A 6 8.06 -6.47 -9.15
CA ALA A 6 8.28 -7.90 -9.33
C ALA A 6 9.61 -8.35 -8.73
N ASP A 7 10.68 -7.57 -8.91
CA ASP A 7 11.99 -7.88 -8.30
C ASP A 7 11.94 -7.84 -6.78
N ILE A 8 11.27 -6.83 -6.20
CA ILE A 8 11.00 -6.78 -4.75
C ILE A 8 10.18 -8.00 -4.31
N GLY A 9 9.14 -8.36 -5.05
CA GLY A 9 8.30 -9.51 -4.75
C GLY A 9 9.11 -10.81 -4.70
N ARG A 10 9.95 -11.06 -5.70
CA ARG A 10 10.87 -12.23 -5.75
C ARG A 10 11.83 -12.24 -4.57
N LEU A 11 12.38 -11.08 -4.21
CA LEU A 11 13.28 -10.93 -3.08
C LEU A 11 12.58 -11.29 -1.75
N LEU A 12 11.38 -10.74 -1.52
CA LEU A 12 10.62 -10.94 -0.29
C LEU A 12 10.18 -12.39 -0.06
N VAL A 13 9.99 -13.17 -1.14
CA VAL A 13 9.54 -14.56 -1.07
C VAL A 13 10.61 -15.59 -1.43
N ALA A 14 11.86 -15.16 -1.64
CA ALA A 14 12.99 -15.98 -2.07
C ALA A 14 12.67 -16.84 -3.32
N GLY A 15 11.91 -16.28 -4.27
CA GLY A 15 11.42 -16.98 -5.48
C GLY A 15 11.92 -16.31 -6.77
N PRO A 16 13.21 -16.46 -7.14
CA PRO A 16 13.84 -15.67 -8.21
C PRO A 16 13.24 -15.88 -9.60
N GLU A 17 12.54 -16.98 -9.84
CA GLU A 17 11.98 -17.32 -11.16
C GLU A 17 10.47 -17.02 -11.29
N LEU A 18 9.85 -16.39 -10.29
CA LEU A 18 8.42 -16.12 -10.35
C LEU A 18 8.07 -15.16 -11.51
N PRO A 19 7.01 -15.46 -12.30
CA PRO A 19 6.42 -14.50 -13.23
C PRO A 19 6.08 -13.18 -12.55
N ALA A 20 6.16 -12.07 -13.28
CA ALA A 20 6.12 -10.73 -12.69
C ALA A 20 4.82 -10.45 -11.91
N ASP A 21 3.67 -10.80 -12.47
CA ASP A 21 2.34 -10.67 -11.83
C ASP A 21 2.26 -11.46 -10.52
N ARG A 22 2.73 -12.71 -10.54
CA ARG A 22 2.78 -13.57 -9.36
C ARG A 22 3.77 -13.07 -8.32
N ALA A 23 4.93 -12.59 -8.75
CA ALA A 23 5.93 -12.03 -7.84
C ALA A 23 5.37 -10.81 -7.09
N ILE A 24 4.71 -9.89 -7.78
CA ILE A 24 4.08 -8.71 -7.18
C ILE A 24 3.03 -9.14 -6.15
N ALA A 25 2.08 -10.01 -6.54
CA ALA A 25 1.02 -10.47 -5.66
C ALA A 25 1.57 -11.15 -4.39
N ARG A 26 2.54 -12.06 -4.56
CA ARG A 26 3.20 -12.76 -3.44
C ARG A 26 4.02 -11.82 -2.55
N GLY A 27 4.59 -10.77 -3.13
CA GLY A 27 5.25 -9.69 -2.39
C GLY A 27 4.28 -8.94 -1.48
N CYS A 28 3.12 -8.54 -2.00
CA CYS A 28 2.06 -7.89 -1.21
C CYS A 28 1.59 -8.79 -0.05
N GLU A 29 1.27 -10.05 -0.33
CA GLU A 29 0.87 -11.03 0.69
C GLU A 29 1.96 -11.22 1.77
N ARG A 30 3.25 -11.16 1.37
CA ARG A 30 4.36 -11.25 2.32
C ARG A 30 4.45 -10.03 3.23
N VAL A 31 4.21 -8.83 2.71
CA VAL A 31 4.16 -7.60 3.52
C VAL A 31 2.97 -7.63 4.48
N GLU A 32 1.80 -8.07 4.03
CA GLU A 32 0.62 -8.24 4.90
C GLU A 32 0.88 -9.25 6.03
N ALA A 33 1.51 -10.39 5.71
CA ALA A 33 1.90 -11.37 6.71
C ALA A 33 2.92 -10.81 7.72
N LEU A 34 3.84 -9.94 7.28
CA LEU A 34 4.80 -9.27 8.15
C LEU A 34 4.11 -8.27 9.08
N VAL A 35 3.17 -7.46 8.57
CA VAL A 35 2.35 -6.54 9.36
C VAL A 35 1.61 -7.29 10.46
N ALA A 36 1.01 -8.44 10.13
CA ALA A 36 0.33 -9.30 11.09
C ALA A 36 1.30 -9.90 12.13
N ALA A 37 2.46 -10.40 11.71
CA ALA A 37 3.47 -10.98 12.59
C ALA A 37 4.09 -9.96 13.56
N LEU A 38 4.14 -8.68 13.16
CA LEU A 38 4.59 -7.57 13.99
C LEU A 38 3.45 -6.90 14.80
N GLU A 39 2.24 -7.45 14.71
CA GLU A 39 1.05 -6.95 15.41
C GLU A 39 0.78 -5.45 15.19
N ILE A 40 1.06 -4.95 13.97
CA ILE A 40 0.86 -3.53 13.64
C ILE A 40 -0.65 -3.24 13.61
N PRO A 41 -1.16 -2.32 14.46
CA PRO A 41 -2.59 -2.04 14.52
C PRO A 41 -3.11 -1.31 13.28
N ARG A 42 -4.42 -1.46 13.01
CA ARG A 42 -5.13 -0.65 12.01
C ARG A 42 -5.17 0.83 12.41
N LEU A 43 -5.45 1.71 11.45
CA LEU A 43 -5.52 3.15 11.71
C LEU A 43 -6.66 3.51 12.68
N SER A 44 -7.74 2.74 12.72
CA SER A 44 -8.84 2.91 13.69
C SER A 44 -8.39 2.78 15.15
N SER A 45 -7.39 1.93 15.44
CA SER A 45 -6.79 1.82 16.78
C SER A 45 -6.10 3.11 17.22
N TRP A 46 -5.72 3.97 16.27
CA TRP A 46 -5.13 5.29 16.51
C TRP A 46 -6.14 6.43 16.41
N GLY A 47 -7.43 6.12 16.31
CA GLY A 47 -8.52 7.10 16.33
C GLY A 47 -8.94 7.63 14.95
N VAL A 48 -8.42 7.11 13.84
CA VAL A 48 -8.90 7.47 12.50
C VAL A 48 -10.30 6.89 12.27
N ARG A 49 -11.25 7.74 11.86
CA ARG A 49 -12.65 7.36 11.57
C ARG A 49 -13.01 7.57 10.11
N ASP A 50 -14.13 7.00 9.66
CA ASP A 50 -14.58 7.19 8.26
C ASP A 50 -14.82 8.67 7.92
N ASP A 51 -15.32 9.45 8.89
CA ASP A 51 -15.52 10.90 8.75
C ASP A 51 -14.20 11.69 8.57
N ASP A 52 -13.04 11.11 8.90
CA ASP A 52 -11.73 11.74 8.65
C ASP A 52 -11.20 11.52 7.23
N VAL A 53 -11.77 10.56 6.49
CA VAL A 53 -11.20 10.06 5.23
C VAL A 53 -11.05 11.17 4.19
N GLU A 54 -12.10 11.96 3.95
CA GLU A 54 -12.05 13.04 2.96
C GLU A 54 -11.01 14.11 3.33
N ARG A 55 -10.96 14.48 4.61
CA ARG A 55 -9.99 15.45 5.12
C ARG A 55 -8.55 14.97 4.95
N ILE A 56 -8.28 13.71 5.27
CA ILE A 56 -6.94 13.12 5.13
C ILE A 56 -6.54 13.04 3.65
N VAL A 57 -7.45 12.63 2.76
CA VAL A 57 -7.18 12.55 1.32
C VAL A 57 -6.87 13.92 0.73
N GLY A 58 -7.61 14.97 1.13
CA GLY A 58 -7.33 16.34 0.73
C GLY A 58 -5.91 16.79 1.11
N LEU A 59 -5.48 16.50 2.34
CA LEU A 59 -4.11 16.79 2.79
C LEU A 59 -3.07 15.98 2.00
N ALA A 60 -3.30 14.67 1.79
CA ALA A 60 -2.38 13.79 1.08
C ALA A 60 -2.09 14.28 -0.34
N ARG A 61 -3.09 14.77 -1.08
CA ARG A 61 -2.92 15.28 -2.45
C ARG A 61 -1.93 16.43 -2.56
N SER A 62 -1.87 17.29 -1.56
CA SER A 62 -0.98 18.46 -1.55
C SER A 62 0.46 18.12 -1.13
N SER A 63 0.71 16.90 -0.67
CA SER A 63 2.02 16.47 -0.23
C SER A 63 3.01 16.31 -1.39
N SER A 64 4.29 16.61 -1.14
CA SER A 64 5.35 16.43 -2.14
C SER A 64 5.60 14.95 -2.48
N SER A 65 5.31 14.02 -1.56
CA SER A 65 5.46 12.58 -1.79
C SER A 65 4.48 12.06 -2.85
N MET A 66 3.28 12.62 -2.95
CA MET A 66 2.32 12.25 -4.01
C MET A 66 2.81 12.61 -5.42
N ARG A 67 3.62 13.68 -5.58
CA ARG A 67 4.24 13.98 -6.87
C ARG A 67 5.31 12.96 -7.29
N GLY A 68 5.93 12.29 -6.32
CA GLY A 68 6.96 11.27 -6.56
C GLY A 68 6.42 9.85 -6.70
N ASN A 69 5.11 9.64 -6.47
CA ASN A 69 4.51 8.32 -6.63
C ASN A 69 4.53 7.91 -8.11
N PRO A 70 5.09 6.74 -8.48
CA PRO A 70 5.13 6.28 -9.86
C PRO A 70 3.75 6.05 -10.48
N VAL A 71 2.69 5.97 -9.65
CA VAL A 71 1.30 5.88 -10.10
C VAL A 71 0.54 7.11 -9.62
N ALA A 72 -0.05 7.85 -10.57
CA ALA A 72 -0.97 8.93 -10.25
C ALA A 72 -2.28 8.34 -9.72
N LEU A 73 -2.63 8.68 -8.48
CA LEU A 73 -3.85 8.20 -7.83
C LEU A 73 -4.94 9.28 -7.88
N SER A 74 -6.16 8.86 -8.23
CA SER A 74 -7.35 9.69 -8.08
C SER A 74 -7.81 9.74 -6.63
N ASP A 75 -8.64 10.72 -6.29
CA ASP A 75 -9.25 10.86 -4.97
C ASP A 75 -10.01 9.59 -4.57
N GLN A 76 -10.73 8.98 -5.51
CA GLN A 76 -11.46 7.73 -5.28
C GLN A 76 -10.50 6.58 -4.91
N GLN A 77 -9.34 6.49 -5.56
CA GLN A 77 -8.34 5.46 -5.25
C GLN A 77 -7.67 5.70 -3.90
N LEU A 78 -7.39 6.97 -3.55
CA LEU A 78 -6.86 7.34 -2.24
C LEU A 78 -7.87 7.04 -1.13
N ILE A 79 -9.14 7.39 -1.33
CA ILE A 79 -10.24 7.08 -0.40
C ILE A 79 -10.35 5.56 -0.19
N ALA A 80 -10.38 4.78 -1.26
CA ALA A 80 -10.47 3.33 -1.17
C ALA A 80 -9.28 2.70 -0.42
N THR A 81 -8.07 3.21 -0.67
CA THR A 81 -6.84 2.76 0.00
C THR A 81 -6.84 3.13 1.48
N LEU A 82 -7.30 4.34 1.84
CA LEU A 82 -7.37 4.75 3.25
C LEU A 82 -8.42 3.93 3.99
N ARG A 83 -9.60 3.72 3.39
CA ARG A 83 -10.67 2.90 3.99
C ARG A 83 -10.26 1.44 4.21
N SER A 84 -9.42 0.87 3.36
CA SER A 84 -8.92 -0.50 3.57
C SER A 84 -7.90 -0.61 4.71
N ALA A 85 -7.39 0.51 5.23
CA ALA A 85 -6.43 0.58 6.33
C ALA A 85 -7.02 1.02 7.68
N VAL A 86 -8.25 1.57 7.69
CA VAL A 86 -9.03 1.90 8.91
C VAL A 86 -9.63 0.64 9.49
#